data_AF-A0A1S2UK33-F1
#
_entry.id   AF-A0A1S2UK33-F1
#
_cell.length_a   1.000
_cell.length_b   1.000
_cell.length_c   1.000
_cell.angle_alpha   90.00
_cell.angle_beta   90.00
_cell.angle_gamma   90.00
#
_symmetry.space_group_name_H-M   'P 1'
#
loop_
_entity.id
_entity.type
_entity.pdbx_description
1 polymer ?
#
loop_
_entity_poly.entity_id
_entity_poly.type
_entity_poly.pdbx_seq_one_letter_code
_entity_poly.pdbx_strand_id
1 'polypeptide(L)'
;MRAAEQEQVREMTGPTGRPAMDHRSAERIIEQSSVMRRFLEGRDHYEVGDELKMQVGDWTDANPDPKARADAAYHLDKVLRFLDNVDDRTLNGSHSRNGYIDGFSDDGYGTVDNSEASLLKAFSRKGYEVLRRLPT
;
A
#
# COMPACT_ATOMS: atom_id res chain seq x y z
N MET A 1 9.49 -7.29 3.09
CA MET A 1 10.25 -6.15 2.55
C MET A 1 11.69 -6.19 3.09
N ARG A 2 12.70 -5.57 2.45
CA ARG A 2 14.07 -5.49 3.04
C ARG A 2 14.19 -4.25 3.94
N ALA A 3 15.06 -4.27 4.95
CA ALA A 3 15.24 -3.15 5.89
C ALA A 3 15.59 -1.80 5.21
N ALA A 4 16.48 -1.81 4.22
CA ALA A 4 16.82 -0.59 3.46
C ALA A 4 15.63 -0.02 2.67
N GLU A 5 14.73 -0.90 2.22
CA GLU A 5 13.51 -0.52 1.49
C GLU A 5 12.46 0.04 2.46
N GLN A 6 12.34 -0.52 3.67
CA GLN A 6 11.51 0.03 4.75
C GLN A 6 11.97 1.44 5.14
N GLU A 7 13.28 1.63 5.34
CA GLU A 7 13.85 2.94 5.67
C GLU A 7 13.57 3.96 4.58
N GLN A 8 13.74 3.57 3.31
CA GLN A 8 13.39 4.44 2.19
C GLN A 8 11.91 4.87 2.25
N VAL A 9 10.98 3.96 2.52
CA VAL A 9 9.55 4.27 2.60
C VAL A 9 9.24 5.21 3.77
N ARG A 10 9.93 5.09 4.90
CA ARG A 10 9.78 6.02 6.05
C ARG A 10 10.15 7.44 5.68
N GLU A 11 11.24 7.60 4.95
CA GLU A 11 11.77 8.91 4.57
C GLU A 11 10.99 9.58 3.42
N MET A 12 10.08 8.84 2.77
CA MET A 12 9.24 9.41 1.73
C MET A 12 8.30 10.49 2.30
N THR A 13 8.15 11.58 1.54
CA THR A 13 7.19 12.66 1.84
C THR A 13 6.08 12.73 0.79
N GLY A 14 6.09 11.82 -0.18
CA GLY A 14 5.20 11.79 -1.34
C GLY A 14 5.67 10.75 -2.36
N PRO A 15 4.87 10.50 -3.42
CA PRO A 15 5.27 9.65 -4.53
C PRO A 15 6.51 10.22 -5.25
N THR A 16 7.37 9.32 -5.71
CA THR A 16 8.64 9.59 -6.38
C THR A 16 8.77 8.69 -7.60
N GLY A 17 9.37 9.12 -8.71
CA GLY A 17 9.55 8.24 -9.86
C GLY A 17 10.15 6.86 -9.52
N ARG A 18 9.76 5.83 -10.27
CA ARG A 18 10.37 4.50 -10.17
C ARG A 18 11.86 4.54 -10.48
N PRO A 19 12.65 3.55 -10.00
CA PRO A 19 14.04 3.40 -10.41
C PRO A 19 14.16 3.43 -11.94
N ALA A 20 15.16 4.10 -12.49
CA ALA A 20 15.28 4.35 -13.93
C ALA A 20 15.26 3.07 -14.81
N MET A 21 15.68 1.93 -14.24
CA MET A 21 15.71 0.62 -14.90
C MET A 21 14.42 -0.20 -14.71
N ASP A 22 13.45 0.29 -13.93
CA ASP A 22 12.15 -0.37 -13.76
C ASP A 22 11.20 0.04 -14.88
N HIS A 23 11.08 -0.82 -15.89
CA HIS A 23 10.21 -0.62 -17.05
C HIS A 23 8.92 -1.47 -16.98
N ARG A 24 8.60 -2.05 -15.82
CA ARG A 24 7.39 -2.87 -15.67
C ARG A 24 6.13 -2.03 -15.92
N SER A 25 5.07 -2.63 -16.44
CA SER A 25 3.76 -1.98 -16.49
C SER A 25 3.09 -2.01 -15.12
N ALA A 26 1.98 -1.27 -14.96
CA ALA A 26 1.18 -1.29 -13.73
C ALA A 26 0.68 -2.71 -13.43
N GLU A 27 0.17 -3.39 -14.45
CA GLU A 27 -0.35 -4.75 -14.38
C GLU A 27 0.75 -5.71 -13.94
N ARG A 28 1.96 -5.57 -14.52
CA ARG A 28 3.08 -6.42 -14.14
C ARG A 28 3.55 -6.20 -12.70
N ILE A 29 3.47 -4.97 -12.19
CA ILE A 29 3.79 -4.66 -10.79
C ILE A 29 2.76 -5.32 -9.87
N ILE A 30 1.46 -5.17 -10.19
CA ILE A 30 0.35 -5.77 -9.42
C ILE A 30 0.50 -7.29 -9.36
N GLU A 31 0.69 -7.96 -10.50
CA GLU A 31 0.82 -9.43 -10.58
C GLU A 31 1.98 -9.98 -9.75
N GLN A 32 3.09 -9.24 -9.65
CA GLN A 32 4.29 -9.67 -8.96
C GLN A 32 4.25 -9.45 -7.44
N SER A 33 3.24 -8.72 -6.94
CA SER A 33 3.07 -8.45 -5.52
C SER A 33 1.87 -9.21 -4.96
N SER A 34 2.13 -10.21 -4.12
CA SER A 34 1.07 -11.02 -3.52
C SER A 34 0.10 -10.17 -2.68
N VAL A 35 0.63 -9.23 -1.89
CA VAL A 35 -0.19 -8.34 -1.04
C VAL A 35 -1.04 -7.40 -1.89
N MET A 36 -0.45 -6.78 -2.92
CA MET A 36 -1.19 -5.86 -3.79
C MET A 36 -2.25 -6.59 -4.61
N ARG A 37 -1.92 -7.74 -5.19
CA ARG A 37 -2.86 -8.55 -5.95
C ARG A 37 -4.05 -8.96 -5.09
N ARG A 38 -3.83 -9.46 -3.87
CA ARG A 38 -4.90 -9.86 -2.95
C ARG A 38 -5.78 -8.68 -2.51
N PHE A 39 -5.16 -7.55 -2.19
CA PHE A 39 -5.86 -6.31 -1.84
C PHE A 39 -6.81 -5.84 -2.95
N LEU A 40 -6.36 -5.93 -4.22
CA LEU A 40 -7.15 -5.52 -5.38
C LEU A 40 -8.17 -6.57 -5.85
N GLU A 41 -7.89 -7.87 -5.67
CA GLU A 41 -8.85 -8.95 -5.94
C GLU A 41 -9.99 -9.00 -4.90
N GLY A 42 -9.71 -8.56 -3.68
CA GLY A 42 -10.65 -8.49 -2.56
C GLY A 42 -11.52 -7.24 -2.55
N ARG A 43 -12.18 -7.00 -1.41
CA ARG A 43 -13.04 -5.82 -1.18
C ARG A 43 -12.35 -4.72 -0.37
N ASP A 44 -11.16 -4.99 0.14
CA ASP A 44 -10.39 -4.12 1.03
C ASP A 44 -10.15 -2.72 0.44
N HIS A 45 -10.06 -2.63 -0.88
CA HIS A 45 -9.85 -1.36 -1.58
C HIS A 45 -11.13 -0.53 -1.75
N TYR A 46 -12.32 -1.04 -1.43
CA TYR A 46 -13.58 -0.34 -1.67
C TYR A 46 -13.70 0.94 -0.85
N GLU A 47 -13.36 0.89 0.44
CA GLU A 47 -13.46 2.08 1.30
C GLU A 47 -12.32 3.07 1.05
N VAL A 48 -11.10 2.58 0.81
CA VAL A 48 -9.89 3.42 0.81
C VAL A 48 -9.37 3.75 -0.59
N GLY A 49 -9.87 3.12 -1.64
CA GLY A 49 -9.29 3.14 -2.98
C GLY A 49 -9.17 4.54 -3.59
N ASP A 50 -10.23 5.35 -3.53
CA ASP A 50 -10.19 6.70 -4.12
C ASP A 50 -9.27 7.65 -3.34
N GLU A 51 -9.26 7.56 -2.01
CA GLU A 51 -8.32 8.32 -1.17
C GLU A 51 -6.87 7.87 -1.41
N LEU A 52 -6.63 6.58 -1.57
CA LEU A 52 -5.30 6.05 -1.93
C LEU A 52 -4.82 6.63 -3.25
N LYS A 53 -5.68 6.73 -4.27
CA LYS A 53 -5.31 7.35 -5.56
C LYS A 53 -4.87 8.81 -5.40
N MET A 54 -5.43 9.55 -4.43
CA MET A 54 -4.98 10.92 -4.14
C MET A 54 -3.55 10.96 -3.57
N GLN A 55 -3.12 9.91 -2.87
CA GLN A 55 -1.78 9.84 -2.26
C GLN A 55 -0.72 9.31 -3.22
N VAL A 56 -1.04 8.26 -3.97
CA VAL A 56 -0.05 7.52 -4.78
C VAL A 56 -0.23 7.72 -6.29
N GLY A 57 -1.32 8.34 -6.73
CA GLY A 57 -1.74 8.43 -8.12
C GLY A 57 -2.73 7.33 -8.51
N ASP A 58 -3.37 7.48 -9.66
CA ASP A 58 -4.33 6.49 -10.17
C ASP A 58 -3.60 5.39 -10.96
N TRP A 59 -3.59 4.19 -10.39
CA TRP A 59 -2.99 2.98 -10.97
C TRP A 59 -3.93 2.21 -11.90
N THR A 60 -5.19 2.63 -12.03
CA THR A 60 -6.22 1.92 -12.80
C THR A 60 -6.27 2.36 -14.25
N ASP A 61 -6.95 1.60 -15.11
CA ASP A 61 -7.14 1.93 -16.52
C ASP A 61 -7.92 3.24 -16.78
N ALA A 62 -8.53 3.83 -15.75
CA ALA A 62 -9.12 5.16 -15.85
C ALA A 62 -8.07 6.25 -16.12
N ASN A 63 -6.81 6.02 -15.74
CA ASN A 63 -5.69 6.89 -16.07
C ASN A 63 -5.11 6.50 -17.45
N PRO A 64 -5.17 7.38 -18.46
CA PRO A 64 -4.72 7.06 -19.81
C PRO A 64 -3.19 7.09 -19.96
N ASP A 65 -2.43 7.59 -18.98
CA ASP A 65 -0.97 7.60 -19.01
C ASP A 65 -0.41 6.29 -18.41
N PRO A 66 0.11 5.36 -19.23
CA PRO A 66 0.61 4.08 -18.75
C PRO A 66 1.83 4.22 -17.84
N LYS A 67 2.63 5.28 -17.99
CA LYS A 67 3.78 5.52 -17.12
C LYS A 67 3.30 5.98 -15.75
N ALA A 68 2.36 6.93 -15.70
CA ALA A 68 1.77 7.40 -14.45
C ALA A 68 1.07 6.27 -13.69
N ARG A 69 0.35 5.37 -14.40
CA ARG A 69 -0.25 4.17 -13.78
C ARG A 69 0.79 3.27 -13.14
N ALA A 70 1.90 3.02 -13.84
CA ALA A 70 2.94 2.14 -13.34
C ALA A 70 3.70 2.76 -12.15
N ASP A 71 3.91 4.08 -12.16
CA ASP A 71 4.46 4.82 -11.01
C ASP A 71 3.50 4.74 -9.81
N ALA A 72 2.19 4.91 -10.02
CA ALA A 72 1.19 4.78 -8.97
C ALA A 72 1.09 3.36 -8.39
N ALA A 73 1.09 2.34 -9.25
CA ALA A 73 1.09 0.95 -8.84
C ALA A 73 2.33 0.60 -7.99
N TYR A 74 3.50 1.11 -8.38
CA TYR A 74 4.73 0.93 -7.62
C TYR A 74 4.68 1.55 -6.23
N HIS A 75 4.07 2.73 -6.10
CA HIS A 75 3.90 3.37 -4.81
C HIS A 75 2.91 2.66 -3.92
N LEU A 76 1.77 2.24 -4.47
CA LEU A 76 0.81 1.45 -3.74
C LEU A 76 1.45 0.14 -3.25
N ASP A 77 2.19 -0.57 -4.12
CA ASP A 77 2.92 -1.79 -3.73
C ASP A 77 3.88 -1.54 -2.56
N LYS A 78 4.66 -0.46 -2.61
CA LYS A 78 5.56 -0.09 -1.50
C LYS A 78 4.81 0.12 -0.19
N VAL A 79 3.71 0.87 -0.22
CA VAL A 79 2.91 1.16 0.99
C VAL A 79 2.32 -0.12 1.55
N LEU A 80 1.68 -0.96 0.71
CA LEU A 80 1.06 -2.20 1.15
C LEU A 80 2.09 -3.17 1.72
N ARG A 81 3.23 -3.36 1.04
CA ARG A 81 4.34 -4.19 1.55
C ARG A 81 4.94 -3.64 2.83
N PHE A 82 5.01 -2.32 2.99
CA PHE A 82 5.50 -1.71 4.22
C PHE A 82 4.57 -2.03 5.39
N LEU A 83 3.26 -1.86 5.19
CA LEU A 83 2.24 -2.14 6.21
C LEU A 83 2.17 -3.62 6.59
N ASP A 84 2.20 -4.54 5.61
CA ASP A 84 2.35 -5.99 5.82
C ASP A 84 3.68 -6.35 6.54
N ASN A 85 4.63 -5.43 6.66
CA ASN A 85 5.89 -5.66 7.40
C ASN A 85 5.97 -4.85 8.71
N VAL A 86 4.88 -4.21 9.16
CA VAL A 86 4.83 -3.58 10.49
C VAL A 86 4.93 -4.66 11.57
N ASP A 87 5.58 -4.34 12.69
CA ASP A 87 5.72 -5.24 13.82
C ASP A 87 4.35 -5.56 14.42
N ASP A 88 3.84 -6.75 14.08
CA ASP A 88 2.51 -7.23 14.46
C ASP A 88 2.29 -7.32 15.98
N ARG A 89 3.36 -7.37 16.79
CA ARG A 89 3.28 -7.26 18.25
C ARG A 89 2.70 -5.92 18.73
N THR A 90 2.66 -4.93 17.84
CA THR A 90 2.12 -3.59 18.11
C THR A 90 0.74 -3.37 17.48
N LEU A 91 0.21 -4.37 16.76
CA LEU A 91 -1.03 -4.28 16.01
C LEU A 91 -2.09 -5.27 16.52
N ASN A 92 -3.36 -4.93 16.32
CA ASN A 92 -4.48 -5.79 16.68
C ASN A 92 -4.93 -6.61 15.47
N GLY A 93 -4.95 -7.94 15.63
CA GLY A 93 -5.51 -8.85 14.61
C GLY A 93 -4.76 -8.82 13.29
N SER A 94 -3.46 -8.48 13.30
CA SER A 94 -2.60 -8.46 12.12
C SER A 94 -1.46 -9.46 12.24
N HIS A 95 -0.97 -9.94 11.11
CA HIS A 95 0.15 -10.88 11.02
C HIS A 95 1.17 -10.41 10.01
N SER A 96 2.36 -10.03 10.49
CA SER A 96 3.40 -9.51 9.64
C SER A 96 3.86 -10.56 8.61
N ARG A 97 4.01 -10.12 7.36
CA ARG A 97 4.56 -10.85 6.21
C ARG A 97 3.69 -12.02 5.76
N ASN A 98 2.37 -11.93 5.96
CA ASN A 98 1.42 -12.94 5.48
C ASN A 98 0.91 -12.64 4.05
N GLY A 99 1.22 -11.44 3.53
CA GLY A 99 0.80 -10.98 2.22
C GLY A 99 -0.67 -10.59 2.16
N TYR A 100 -1.25 -10.10 3.26
CA TYR A 100 -2.56 -9.49 3.38
C TYR A 100 -2.41 -8.12 4.05
N ILE A 101 -3.46 -7.30 3.98
CA ILE A 101 -3.59 -6.13 4.85
C ILE A 101 -4.68 -6.50 5.84
N ASP A 102 -4.28 -6.94 7.02
CA ASP A 102 -5.20 -7.51 7.99
C ASP A 102 -6.04 -6.44 8.68
N GLY A 103 -7.29 -6.81 9.00
CA GLY A 103 -8.20 -6.00 9.81
C GLY A 103 -9.32 -5.31 9.05
N PHE A 104 -9.47 -5.50 7.73
CA PHE A 104 -10.71 -5.11 7.05
C PHE A 104 -11.88 -6.00 7.46
N SER A 105 -13.09 -5.43 7.54
CA SER A 105 -14.32 -6.21 7.64
C SER A 105 -14.64 -6.93 6.33
N ASP A 106 -15.41 -8.01 6.39
CA ASP A 106 -15.78 -8.83 5.22
C ASP A 106 -16.50 -8.05 4.10
N ASP A 107 -17.14 -6.93 4.44
CA ASP A 107 -17.80 -6.04 3.48
C ASP A 107 -16.87 -4.96 2.89
N GLY A 108 -15.67 -4.78 3.45
CA GLY A 108 -14.65 -3.82 3.02
C GLY A 108 -14.86 -2.38 3.50
N TYR A 109 -15.81 -2.12 4.41
CA TYR A 109 -16.17 -0.77 4.88
C TYR A 109 -15.86 -0.48 6.36
N GLY A 110 -15.15 -1.40 7.01
CA GLY A 110 -14.75 -1.31 8.40
C GLY A 110 -13.32 -1.78 8.59
N THR A 111 -12.68 -1.27 9.65
CA THR A 111 -11.32 -1.66 10.03
C THR A 111 -11.27 -1.97 11.51
N VAL A 112 -10.52 -3.01 11.91
CA VAL A 112 -10.13 -3.25 13.30
C VAL A 112 -9.22 -2.13 13.76
N ASP A 113 -9.48 -1.54 14.94
CA ASP A 113 -8.66 -0.46 15.49
C ASP A 113 -7.19 -0.90 15.69
N ASN A 114 -6.26 -0.06 15.24
CA ASN A 114 -4.81 -0.31 15.32
C ASN A 114 -4.37 -1.63 14.64
N SER A 115 -5.03 -1.98 13.52
CA SER A 115 -4.61 -3.01 12.56
C SER A 115 -3.86 -2.40 11.36
N GLU A 116 -3.26 -3.24 10.52
CA GLU A 116 -2.71 -2.82 9.22
C GLU A 116 -3.75 -2.09 8.36
N ALA A 117 -4.99 -2.56 8.32
CA ALA A 117 -6.09 -1.91 7.60
C ALA A 117 -6.38 -0.49 8.12
N SER A 118 -6.40 -0.32 9.45
CA SER A 118 -6.59 1.01 10.05
C SER A 118 -5.42 1.96 9.74
N LEU A 119 -4.19 1.43 9.63
CA LEU A 119 -3.02 2.19 9.22
C LEU A 119 -3.06 2.57 7.73
N LEU A 120 -3.52 1.67 6.86
CA LEU A 120 -3.72 1.96 5.44
C LEU A 120 -4.78 3.05 5.24
N LYS A 121 -5.88 2.99 6.02
CA LYS A 121 -6.92 4.03 6.05
C LYS A 121 -6.41 5.36 6.62
N ALA A 122 -5.51 5.33 7.60
CA ALA A 122 -4.85 6.55 8.04
C ALA A 122 -3.95 7.14 6.94
N PHE A 123 -3.19 6.28 6.24
CA PHE A 123 -2.35 6.67 5.12
C PHE A 123 -3.17 7.25 3.96
N SER A 124 -4.32 6.67 3.59
CA SER A 124 -5.15 7.19 2.49
C SER A 124 -5.56 8.66 2.71
N ARG A 125 -5.74 9.06 3.98
CA ARG A 125 -6.17 10.41 4.37
C ARG A 125 -5.01 11.39 4.62
N LYS A 126 -3.92 10.90 5.22
CA LYS A 126 -2.82 11.74 5.72
C LYS A 126 -1.53 11.61 4.91
N GLY A 127 -1.44 10.58 4.06
CA GLY A 127 -0.27 10.28 3.25
C GLY A 127 0.90 9.72 4.06
N TYR A 128 2.10 9.94 3.52
CA TYR A 128 3.34 9.28 3.95
C TYR A 128 3.78 9.58 5.39
N GLU A 129 3.28 10.65 6.02
CA GLU A 129 3.62 10.96 7.41
C GLU A 129 3.24 9.85 8.40
N VAL A 130 2.20 9.07 8.07
CA VAL A 130 1.72 7.94 8.88
C VAL A 130 2.79 6.87 9.03
N LEU A 131 3.61 6.66 8.00
CA LEU A 131 4.56 5.55 7.92
C LEU A 131 5.83 5.77 8.75
N ARG A 132 6.20 7.04 8.98
CA ARG A 132 7.51 7.44 9.56
C ARG A 132 7.86 6.75 10.88
N ARG A 133 6.87 6.57 11.74
CA ARG A 133 7.05 6.13 13.14
C ARG A 133 6.51 4.74 13.44
N LEU A 134 5.99 4.03 12.44
CA LEU A 134 5.50 2.67 12.65
C LEU A 134 6.67 1.74 12.97
N PRO A 135 6.57 0.74 13.85
CA PRO A 135 7.65 -0.23 14.06
C PRO A 135 7.66 -1.25 12.92
N THR A 136 8.83 -1.64 12.39
CA THR A 136 8.96 -2.62 11.28
C THR A 136 10.18 -3.53 11.46
#